data_AF-A0A352WVU4-F1
#
_entry.id   AF-A0A352WVU4-F1
#
_cell.length_a   1.000
_cell.length_b   1.000
_cell.length_c   1.000
_cell.angle_alpha   90.00
_cell.angle_beta   90.00
_cell.angle_gamma   90.00
#
_symmetry.space_group_name_H-M   'P 1'
#
loop_
_entity.id
_entity.type
_entity.pdbx_description
1 polymer ?
#
loop_
_entity_poly.entity_id
_entity_poly.type
_entity_poly.pdbx_seq_one_letter_code
_entity_poly.pdbx_strand_id
1 'polypeptide(L)'
;MKMKRILSVLLSLLCLLLCIPFTTGAVESEPEILFWEQAVSRYPAGYSEDYNGNVFITTGEGLAWLISAVNGLNNNTPNTFEGKTVTLGNSIDLSAYYWTPVGNAANPFKGTFNGAGFQITGLRFN
;
A
#
# COMPACT_ATOMS: atom_id res chain seq x y z
N MET A 1 26.40 -39.71 -41.43
CA MET A 1 25.76 -39.98 -40.12
C MET A 1 26.08 -38.85 -39.14
N LYS A 2 25.33 -37.74 -39.14
CA LYS A 2 25.51 -36.65 -38.14
C LYS A 2 24.28 -35.74 -37.89
N MET A 3 23.21 -35.80 -38.70
CA MET A 3 22.01 -34.95 -38.48
C MET A 3 20.78 -35.67 -37.93
N LYS A 4 20.69 -37.01 -38.02
CA LYS A 4 19.56 -37.77 -37.44
C LYS A 4 19.59 -37.86 -35.92
N ARG A 5 20.78 -37.72 -35.30
CA ARG A 5 20.93 -37.70 -33.84
C ARG A 5 20.54 -36.35 -33.23
N ILE A 6 20.66 -35.25 -33.96
CA ILE A 6 20.41 -33.90 -33.45
C ILE A 6 18.92 -33.54 -33.53
N LEU A 7 18.21 -33.98 -34.59
CA LEU A 7 16.75 -33.77 -34.71
C LEU A 7 15.94 -34.60 -33.71
N SER A 8 16.37 -35.83 -33.41
CA SER A 8 15.77 -36.66 -32.36
C SER A 8 16.05 -36.12 -30.95
N VAL A 9 17.20 -35.49 -30.71
CA VAL A 9 17.51 -34.83 -29.43
C VAL A 9 16.71 -33.53 -29.26
N LEU A 10 16.51 -32.73 -30.33
CA LEU A 10 15.69 -31.50 -30.27
C LEU A 10 14.19 -31.76 -30.08
N LEU A 11 13.64 -32.82 -30.69
CA LEU A 11 12.22 -33.17 -30.52
C LEU A 11 11.95 -33.90 -29.18
N SER A 12 12.92 -34.66 -28.65
CA SER A 12 12.81 -35.26 -27.31
C SER A 12 12.99 -34.23 -26.19
N LEU A 13 13.82 -33.19 -26.37
CA LEU A 13 13.93 -32.09 -25.41
C LEU A 13 12.66 -31.21 -25.38
N LEU A 14 11.97 -31.06 -26.52
CA LEU A 14 10.72 -30.30 -26.61
C LEU A 14 9.52 -31.04 -26.00
N CYS A 15 9.49 -32.39 -26.04
CA CYS A 15 8.46 -33.19 -25.35
C CYS A 15 8.72 -33.35 -23.84
N LEU A 16 9.97 -33.27 -23.37
CA LEU A 16 10.28 -33.27 -21.93
C LEU A 16 10.02 -31.92 -21.25
N LEU A 17 9.92 -30.81 -22.00
CA LEU A 17 9.50 -29.51 -21.48
C LEU A 17 7.98 -29.41 -21.23
N LEU A 18 7.16 -30.26 -21.84
CA LEU A 18 5.70 -30.25 -21.71
C LEU A 18 5.16 -31.18 -20.61
N CYS A 19 6.03 -31.94 -19.94
CA CYS A 19 5.67 -32.91 -18.89
C CYS A 19 6.37 -32.67 -17.55
N ILE A 20 7.00 -31.52 -17.33
CA ILE A 20 7.43 -31.15 -15.98
C ILE A 20 6.18 -30.67 -15.24
N PRO A 21 5.74 -31.29 -14.13
CA PRO A 21 4.82 -30.61 -13.24
C PRO A 21 5.53 -29.34 -12.77
N PHE A 22 5.04 -28.18 -13.21
CA PHE A 22 5.48 -26.90 -12.67
C PHE A 22 4.97 -26.81 -11.24
N THR A 23 5.76 -27.28 -10.29
CA THR A 23 5.55 -26.96 -8.89
C THR A 23 6.88 -27.03 -8.15
N THR A 24 7.50 -25.88 -7.99
CA THR A 24 7.88 -25.37 -6.66
C THR A 24 8.52 -23.99 -6.86
N GLY A 25 7.72 -23.04 -7.35
CA GLY A 25 7.78 -21.76 -6.65
C GLY A 25 7.04 -22.03 -5.35
N ALA A 26 7.59 -21.63 -4.21
CA ALA A 26 6.72 -21.40 -3.06
C ALA A 26 5.51 -20.64 -3.62
N VAL A 27 4.30 -21.15 -3.39
CA VAL A 27 3.14 -20.25 -3.41
C VAL A 27 3.44 -19.34 -2.23
N GLU A 28 4.23 -18.29 -2.47
CA GLU A 28 4.38 -17.21 -1.53
C GLU A 28 2.97 -16.64 -1.50
N SER A 29 2.22 -17.00 -0.46
CA SER A 29 0.93 -16.40 -0.20
C SER A 29 1.15 -14.90 -0.28
N GLU A 30 0.43 -14.22 -1.17
CA GLU A 30 0.41 -12.75 -1.18
C GLU A 30 0.24 -12.30 0.27
N PRO A 31 1.08 -11.36 0.75
CA PRO A 31 1.02 -10.96 2.15
C PRO A 31 -0.40 -10.51 2.47
N GLU A 32 -0.99 -11.10 3.50
CA GLU A 32 -2.32 -10.69 3.95
C GLU A 32 -2.26 -9.23 4.40
N ILE A 33 -2.99 -8.37 3.68
CA ILE A 33 -3.12 -6.96 4.03
C ILE A 33 -4.13 -6.88 5.18
N LEU A 34 -3.62 -6.60 6.38
CA LEU A 34 -4.45 -6.48 7.58
C LEU A 34 -4.66 -5.03 7.99
N PHE A 35 -3.69 -4.15 7.69
CA PHE A 35 -3.72 -2.74 8.10
C PHE A 35 -3.69 -1.80 6.90
N TRP A 36 -4.30 -0.63 7.07
CA TRP A 36 -4.39 0.39 6.02
C TRP A 36 -3.03 0.83 5.48
N GLU A 37 -2.00 1.00 6.32
CA GLU A 37 -0.65 1.39 5.86
C GLU A 37 0.02 0.35 4.97
N GLN A 38 -0.40 -0.92 5.03
CA GLN A 38 0.10 -2.00 4.17
C GLN A 38 -0.57 -1.98 2.78
N ALA A 39 -1.76 -1.38 2.68
CA ALA A 39 -2.48 -1.21 1.42
C ALA A 39 -1.86 -0.11 0.52
N VAL A 40 -0.92 0.69 1.04
CA VAL A 40 -0.25 1.76 0.30
C VAL A 40 1.27 1.56 0.30
N SER A 41 1.90 1.60 -0.87
CA SER A 41 3.36 1.48 -1.02
C SER A 41 4.01 2.70 -1.69
N ARG A 42 3.18 3.66 -2.14
CA ARG A 42 3.57 4.91 -2.80
C ARG A 42 2.46 5.95 -2.61
N TYR A 43 2.78 7.19 -2.95
CA TYR A 43 1.84 8.32 -2.95
C TYR A 43 0.51 7.95 -3.67
N PRO A 44 -0.62 7.87 -2.94
CA PRO A 44 -1.87 7.35 -3.50
C PRO A 44 -2.71 8.45 -4.16
N ALA A 45 -3.67 8.01 -4.98
CA ALA A 45 -4.76 8.88 -5.39
C ALA A 45 -5.61 9.30 -4.17
N GLY A 46 -6.09 10.54 -4.18
CA GLY A 46 -6.88 11.07 -3.07
C GLY A 46 -6.07 11.50 -1.85
N TYR A 47 -4.75 11.65 -2.00
CA TYR A 47 -3.90 12.47 -1.14
C TYR A 47 -3.26 13.55 -2.01
N SER A 48 -3.35 14.81 -1.61
CA SER A 48 -2.64 15.91 -2.26
C SER A 48 -2.10 16.88 -1.21
N GLU A 49 -0.92 17.42 -1.44
CA GLU A 49 -0.29 18.41 -0.57
C GLU A 49 -0.06 19.71 -1.35
N ASP A 50 -0.47 20.85 -0.78
CA ASP A 50 -0.26 22.17 -1.38
C ASP A 50 1.17 22.69 -1.12
N TYR A 51 1.52 23.84 -1.70
CA TYR A 51 2.84 24.45 -1.54
C TYR A 51 3.14 24.91 -0.09
N ASN A 52 2.12 25.00 0.76
CA ASN A 52 2.27 25.34 2.18
C ASN A 52 2.36 24.09 3.06
N GLY A 53 2.23 22.88 2.51
CA GLY A 53 2.20 21.63 3.25
C GLY A 53 0.84 21.30 3.88
N ASN A 54 -0.24 21.94 3.43
CA ASN A 54 -1.59 21.52 3.79
C ASN A 54 -2.01 20.36 2.91
N VAL A 55 -2.74 19.42 3.49
CA VAL A 55 -3.13 18.18 2.84
C VAL A 55 -4.63 18.15 2.60
N PHE A 56 -5.03 17.62 1.45
CA PHE A 56 -6.41 17.32 1.10
C PHE A 56 -6.56 15.81 0.85
N ILE A 57 -7.54 15.17 1.50
CA ILE A 57 -7.73 13.72 1.49
C ILE A 57 -9.14 13.34 1.06
N THR A 58 -9.29 12.42 0.11
CA THR A 58 -10.60 11.97 -0.41
C THR A 58 -10.82 10.46 -0.36
N THR A 59 -9.82 9.68 0.03
CA THR A 59 -9.83 8.20 -0.02
C THR A 59 -9.26 7.57 1.26
N GLY A 60 -9.59 6.29 1.49
CA GLY A 60 -9.02 5.50 2.60
C GLY A 60 -7.51 5.33 2.47
N GLU A 61 -7.02 5.12 1.26
CA GLU A 61 -5.60 5.08 0.94
C GLU A 61 -4.91 6.42 1.22
N GLY A 62 -5.58 7.56 0.99
CA GLY A 62 -5.05 8.85 1.37
C GLY A 62 -4.91 9.01 2.89
N LEU A 63 -5.89 8.55 3.67
CA LEU A 63 -5.78 8.48 5.12
C LEU A 63 -4.66 7.52 5.57
N ALA A 64 -4.47 6.40 4.88
CA ALA A 64 -3.36 5.48 5.12
C ALA A 64 -1.98 6.12 4.82
N TRP A 65 -1.92 6.95 3.80
CA TRP A 65 -0.70 7.71 3.50
C TRP A 65 -0.40 8.77 4.55
N LEU A 66 -1.42 9.36 5.18
CA LEU A 66 -1.20 10.24 6.34
C LEU A 66 -0.56 9.49 7.51
N ILE A 67 -0.99 8.25 7.80
CA ILE A 67 -0.30 7.39 8.79
C ILE A 67 1.17 7.24 8.39
N SER A 68 1.43 6.95 7.11
CA SER A 68 2.79 6.75 6.60
C SER A 68 3.66 8.00 6.74
N ALA A 69 3.13 9.17 6.38
CA ALA A 69 3.82 10.45 6.47
C ALA A 69 4.14 10.84 7.91
N VAL A 70 3.20 10.65 8.84
CA VAL A 70 3.41 11.00 10.26
C VAL A 70 4.31 10.00 10.96
N ASN A 71 4.09 8.71 10.75
CA ASN A 71 4.83 7.66 11.45
C ASN A 71 6.18 7.31 10.80
N GLY A 72 6.48 7.83 9.60
CA GLY A 72 7.70 7.53 8.86
C GLY A 72 7.72 6.15 8.24
N LEU A 73 6.59 5.70 7.69
CA LEU A 73 6.45 4.41 7.01
C LEU A 73 6.52 4.61 5.49
N ASN A 74 6.63 3.50 4.74
CA ASN A 74 6.57 3.51 3.27
C ASN A 74 7.56 4.50 2.63
N ASN A 75 8.79 4.54 3.17
CA ASN A 75 9.90 5.42 2.77
C ASN A 75 9.67 6.93 3.00
N ASN A 76 8.69 7.32 3.83
CA ASN A 76 8.52 8.70 4.26
C ASN A 76 9.47 9.05 5.41
N THR A 77 10.01 10.26 5.39
CA THR A 77 10.58 10.86 6.61
C THR A 77 9.41 11.30 7.51
N PRO A 78 9.39 10.98 8.81
CA PRO A 78 8.33 11.41 9.72
C PRO A 78 8.09 12.92 9.66
N ASN A 79 6.83 13.32 9.56
CA ASN A 79 6.40 14.72 9.58
C ASN A 79 5.23 14.88 10.56
N THR A 80 5.37 15.75 11.56
CA THR A 80 4.33 15.97 12.58
C THR A 80 3.16 16.83 12.08
N PHE A 81 3.29 17.49 10.93
CA PHE A 81 2.32 18.46 10.39
C PHE A 81 2.07 19.68 11.30
N GLU A 82 3.03 20.04 12.16
CA GLU A 82 2.92 21.22 13.04
C GLU A 82 2.64 22.50 12.22
N GLY A 83 1.55 23.19 12.56
CA GLY A 83 1.09 24.39 11.84
C GLY A 83 0.45 24.14 10.47
N LYS A 84 0.17 22.88 10.10
CA LYS A 84 -0.49 22.49 8.84
C LYS A 84 -1.91 21.98 9.07
N THR A 85 -2.72 22.02 8.03
CA THR A 85 -4.09 21.48 8.05
C THR A 85 -4.22 20.28 7.12
N VAL A 86 -4.81 19.20 7.63
CA VAL A 86 -5.27 18.06 6.83
C VAL A 86 -6.79 18.19 6.70
N THR A 87 -7.31 18.30 5.48
CA THR A 87 -8.73 18.51 5.21
C THR A 87 -9.33 17.33 4.45
N LEU A 88 -10.49 16.84 4.89
CA LEU A 88 -11.24 15.87 4.12
C LEU A 88 -11.99 16.52 2.96
N GLY A 89 -12.00 15.85 1.82
CA GLY A 89 -12.77 16.21 0.62
C GLY A 89 -13.88 15.24 0.27
N ASN A 90 -14.04 14.16 1.04
CA ASN A 90 -15.10 13.18 0.90
C ASN A 90 -15.30 12.42 2.22
N SER A 91 -16.47 11.80 2.40
CA SER A 91 -16.67 10.79 3.45
C SER A 91 -15.93 9.51 3.08
N ILE A 92 -15.28 8.89 4.06
CA ILE A 92 -14.38 7.74 3.85
C ILE A 92 -14.80 6.59 4.77
N ASP A 93 -15.01 5.41 4.19
CA ASP A 93 -15.23 4.17 4.94
C ASP A 93 -13.91 3.40 5.08
N LEU A 94 -13.51 3.14 6.32
CA LEU A 94 -12.27 2.44 6.67
C LEU A 94 -12.50 0.98 7.07
N SER A 95 -13.67 0.42 6.78
CA SER A 95 -14.08 -0.93 7.19
C SER A 95 -13.24 -2.07 6.60
N ALA A 96 -12.47 -1.82 5.53
CA ALA A 96 -11.70 -2.83 4.80
C ALA A 96 -10.53 -3.41 5.61
N TYR A 97 -9.85 -2.60 6.42
CA TYR A 97 -8.62 -2.99 7.13
C TYR A 97 -8.59 -2.41 8.54
N TYR A 98 -7.71 -2.94 9.39
CA TYR A 98 -7.42 -2.37 10.70
C TYR A 98 -6.72 -1.02 10.58
N TRP A 99 -7.01 -0.14 11.53
CA TRP A 99 -6.51 1.22 11.57
C TRP A 99 -5.33 1.34 12.53
N THR A 100 -4.22 1.83 12.02
CA THR A 100 -3.07 2.28 12.81
C THR A 100 -3.24 3.77 13.15
N PRO A 101 -3.08 4.19 14.42
CA PRO A 101 -3.18 5.60 14.78
C PRO A 101 -2.24 6.51 13.98
N VAL A 102 -2.73 7.71 13.66
CA VAL A 102 -1.93 8.77 13.02
C VAL A 102 -1.09 9.44 14.09
N GLY A 103 0.20 9.16 14.07
CA GLY A 103 1.14 9.58 15.10
C GLY A 103 1.36 8.54 16.19
N ASN A 104 2.49 8.66 16.86
CA ASN A 104 2.90 7.83 17.99
C ASN A 104 3.73 8.65 18.99
N ALA A 105 4.22 8.02 20.04
CA ALA A 105 4.98 8.70 21.10
C ALA A 105 6.25 9.41 20.58
N ALA A 106 6.93 8.88 19.57
CA ALA A 106 8.11 9.49 18.96
C ALA A 106 7.73 10.56 17.92
N ASN A 107 6.68 10.30 17.13
CA ASN A 107 6.22 11.17 16.06
C ASN A 107 4.74 11.55 16.27
N PRO A 108 4.42 12.47 17.20
CA PRO A 108 3.03 12.86 17.43
C PRO A 108 2.49 13.69 16.26
N PHE A 109 1.23 13.46 15.90
CA PHE A 109 0.53 14.37 14.98
C PHE A 109 0.24 15.70 15.70
N LYS A 110 0.67 16.80 15.11
CA LYS A 110 0.54 18.17 15.62
C LYS A 110 -0.18 19.10 14.64
N GLY A 111 -0.72 18.56 13.56
CA GLY A 111 -1.53 19.31 12.60
C GLY A 111 -2.96 19.54 13.08
N THR A 112 -3.69 20.34 12.31
CA THR A 112 -5.14 20.47 12.45
C THR A 112 -5.83 19.48 11.52
N PHE A 113 -6.69 18.62 12.05
CA PHE A 113 -7.53 17.74 11.24
C PHE A 113 -8.91 18.39 11.04
N ASN A 114 -9.21 18.81 9.81
CA ASN A 114 -10.46 19.44 9.43
C ASN A 114 -11.34 18.45 8.65
N GLY A 115 -12.42 17.95 9.28
CA GLY A 115 -13.34 17.03 8.63
C GLY A 115 -14.20 17.65 7.52
N ALA A 116 -14.29 18.99 7.43
CA ALA A 116 -15.06 19.72 6.40
C ALA A 116 -16.53 19.25 6.23
N GLY A 117 -17.14 18.68 7.27
CA GLY A 117 -18.51 18.13 7.23
C GLY A 117 -18.61 16.69 6.70
N PHE A 118 -17.50 16.07 6.31
CA PHE A 118 -17.43 14.67 5.93
C PHE A 118 -17.19 13.75 7.13
N GLN A 119 -17.51 12.48 6.95
CA GLN A 119 -17.42 11.46 8.00
C GLN A 119 -16.33 10.44 7.69
N ILE A 120 -15.70 9.94 8.75
CA ILE A 120 -14.90 8.71 8.72
C ILE A 120 -15.72 7.63 9.41
N THR A 121 -16.00 6.54 8.71
CA THR A 121 -16.77 5.40 9.24
C THR A 121 -15.93 4.12 9.20
N GLY A 122 -16.42 3.05 9.85
CA GLY A 122 -15.80 1.73 9.76
C GLY A 122 -14.45 1.58 10.46
N LEU A 123 -14.02 2.58 11.24
CA LEU A 123 -12.77 2.56 11.98
C LEU A 123 -12.72 1.37 12.96
N ARG A 124 -11.72 0.51 12.81
CA ARG A 124 -11.52 -0.68 13.62
C ARG A 124 -10.06 -0.80 14.06
N PHE A 125 -9.83 -1.21 15.29
CA PHE A 125 -8.50 -1.42 15.87
C PHE A 125 -8.27 -2.93 16.10
N ASN A 126 -7.01 -3.35 16.10
CA ASN A 126 -6.60 -4.71 16.44
C ASN A 126 -5.92 -4.74 17.82
#